data_AF-A0A9E3WTR3-F1
#
_entry.id   AF-A0A9E3WTR3-F1
#
_cell.length_a   1.000
_cell.length_b   1.000
_cell.length_c   1.000
_cell.angle_alpha   90.00
_cell.angle_beta   90.00
_cell.angle_gamma   90.00
#
_symmetry.space_group_name_H-M   'P 1'
#
loop_
_entity.id
_entity.type
_entity.pdbx_description
1 polymer ?
#
loop_
_entity_poly.entity_id
_entity_poly.type
_entity_poly.pdbx_seq_one_letter_code
_entity_poly.pdbx_strand_id
1 'polypeptide(L)' 'MNVGDSPFAASERAASAAAARDMHPSVVFKTSLGDVTVKLDGEKAPLTVDNFLNNYVRHGYYTNTIFHYVAP' A
#
# COMPACT_ATOMS: atom_id res chain seq x y z
N MET A 1 1.73 10.06 -51.61
CA MET A 1 0.85 8.89 -51.37
C MET A 1 1.73 7.77 -50.82
N ASN A 2 1.58 7.16 -49.66
CA ASN A 2 0.63 7.26 -48.56
C ASN A 2 1.39 6.74 -47.31
N VAL A 3 0.92 7.18 -46.16
CA VAL A 3 1.35 6.92 -44.78
C VAL A 3 1.66 5.45 -44.43
N GLY A 4 2.64 5.27 -43.54
CA GLY A 4 2.94 3.97 -42.93
C GLY A 4 3.98 4.03 -41.80
N ASP A 5 4.16 5.17 -41.15
CA ASP A 5 4.72 5.17 -39.80
C ASP A 5 3.62 4.59 -38.90
N SER A 6 3.87 3.42 -38.32
CA SER A 6 2.92 2.79 -37.40
C SER A 6 3.66 2.16 -36.22
N PRO A 7 3.06 2.28 -35.03
CA PRO A 7 3.76 2.77 -33.84
C PRO A 7 3.69 1.71 -32.74
N PHE A 8 4.03 0.46 -33.07
CA PHE A 8 3.74 -0.67 -32.19
C PHE A 8 4.78 -0.93 -31.10
N ALA A 9 5.78 -0.05 -30.94
CA ALA A 9 6.79 -0.18 -29.89
C ALA A 9 6.35 0.34 -28.50
N ALA A 10 5.10 0.77 -28.31
CA ALA A 10 4.68 1.48 -27.09
C ALA A 10 3.68 0.75 -26.17
N SER A 11 3.05 -0.37 -26.57
CA SER A 11 1.98 -0.99 -25.75
C SER A 11 2.42 -2.16 -24.84
N GLU A 12 3.62 -2.72 -25.01
CA GLU A 12 4.09 -3.84 -24.16
C GLU A 12 4.77 -3.38 -22.85
N ARG A 13 5.07 -2.09 -22.69
CA ARG A 13 5.65 -1.55 -21.43
C ARG A 13 4.61 -1.15 -20.37
N ALA A 14 3.31 -1.15 -20.71
CA ALA A 14 2.25 -0.80 -19.76
C ALA A 14 1.69 -2.01 -18.99
N ALA A 15 1.91 -3.25 -19.47
CA ALA A 15 1.30 -4.45 -18.89
C ALA A 15 2.07 -5.04 -17.69
N SER A 16 3.25 -4.52 -17.34
CA SER A 16 4.07 -4.98 -16.20
C SER A 16 4.02 -4.05 -14.98
N ALA A 17 3.09 -3.09 -14.94
CA ALA A 17 3.03 -2.03 -13.90
C ALA A 17 2.00 -2.29 -12.78
N ALA A 18 1.46 -3.50 -12.69
CA ALA A 18 0.72 -3.96 -11.51
C ALA A 18 1.40 -5.22 -11.00
N ALA A 19 2.61 -5.06 -10.46
CA ALA A 19 3.15 -6.04 -9.53
C ALA A 19 2.03 -6.43 -8.58
N ALA A 20 1.72 -7.74 -8.50
CA ALA A 20 0.65 -8.29 -7.70
C ALA A 20 0.55 -7.49 -6.39
N ARG A 21 -0.56 -6.77 -6.20
CA ARG A 21 -0.79 -6.04 -4.95
C ARG A 21 -0.65 -7.07 -3.86
N ASP A 22 0.38 -6.95 -3.04
CA ASP A 22 0.55 -7.82 -1.89
C ASP A 22 -0.71 -7.67 -1.06
N MET A 23 -1.53 -8.72 -1.05
CA MET A 23 -2.79 -8.74 -0.32
C MET A 23 -2.53 -8.82 1.18
N HIS A 24 -1.28 -9.04 1.61
CA HIS A 24 -0.92 -9.08 3.02
C HIS A 24 0.29 -8.19 3.36
N PRO A 25 0.16 -6.87 3.17
CA PRO A 25 1.24 -5.95 3.45
C PRO A 25 1.57 -5.95 4.95
N SER A 26 2.85 -5.82 5.27
CA SER A 26 3.34 -5.73 6.64
C SER A 26 3.75 -4.29 6.97
N VAL A 27 3.39 -3.82 8.17
CA VAL A 27 3.71 -2.49 8.68
C VAL A 27 4.41 -2.59 10.03
N VAL A 28 5.33 -1.66 10.29
CA VAL A 28 6.04 -1.57 11.56
C VAL A 28 5.56 -0.32 12.30
N PHE A 29 4.98 -0.53 13.47
CA PHE A 29 4.67 0.52 14.43
C PHE A 29 5.87 0.75 15.33
N LYS A 30 6.49 1.92 15.22
CA LYS A 30 7.53 2.36 16.14
C LYS A 30 6.86 3.00 17.35
N THR A 31 6.88 2.31 18.49
CA THR A 31 6.24 2.78 19.72
C THR A 31 7.30 3.08 20.78
N SER A 32 6.91 3.78 21.85
CA SER A 32 7.82 4.07 22.98
C SER A 32 8.29 2.84 23.74
N LEU A 33 7.58 1.72 23.64
CA LEU A 33 7.91 0.45 24.30
C LEU A 33 8.59 -0.55 23.35
N GLY A 34 8.86 -0.16 22.10
CA GLY A 34 9.50 -0.99 21.09
C GLY A 34 8.76 -1.01 19.75
N ASP A 35 9.28 -1.82 18.83
CA ASP A 35 8.74 -1.96 17.48
C ASP A 35 7.75 -3.14 17.42
N VAL A 36 6.57 -2.89 16.86
CA VAL A 36 5.52 -3.90 16.65
C VAL A 36 5.30 -4.09 15.16
N THR A 37 5.48 -5.32 14.67
CA THR A 37 5.20 -5.64 13.26
C THR A 37 3.80 -6.23 13.14
N VAL A 38 2.98 -5.64 12.28
CA VAL A 38 1.60 -6.09 12.02
C VAL A 38 1.48 -6.47 10.55
N LYS A 39 0.98 -7.68 10.29
CA LYS A 39 0.62 -8.14 8.94
C LYS A 39 -0.85 -7.89 8.71
N LEU A 40 -1.18 -7.16 7.65
CA LEU A 40 -2.55 -6.81 7.28
C LEU A 40 -3.17 -7.92 6.42
N ASP A 41 -4.49 -8.02 6.44
CA ASP A 41 -5.26 -8.99 5.64
C ASP A 41 -6.14 -8.26 4.63
N GLY A 42 -5.56 -7.96 3.47
CA GLY A 42 -6.22 -7.33 2.34
C GLY A 42 -7.05 -8.29 1.50
N GLU A 43 -6.92 -9.60 1.66
CA GLU A 43 -7.86 -10.56 1.05
C GLU A 43 -9.24 -10.43 1.70
N LYS A 44 -9.28 -10.34 3.03
CA LYS A 44 -10.55 -10.19 3.77
C LYS A 44 -11.06 -8.76 3.82
N ALA A 45 -10.16 -7.77 3.91
CA ALA A 45 -10.55 -6.37 4.10
C ALA A 45 -9.79 -5.41 3.17
N PRO A 46 -9.94 -5.53 1.83
CA PRO A 46 -9.14 -4.78 0.86
C PRO A 46 -9.29 -3.26 0.98
N LEU A 47 -10.53 -2.76 1.16
CA LEU A 47 -10.81 -1.33 1.28
C LEU A 47 -10.23 -0.74 2.57
N THR A 48 -10.28 -1.49 3.66
CA THR A 48 -9.75 -1.04 4.95
C THR A 48 -8.23 -0.99 4.92
N VAL A 49 -7.58 -2.00 4.34
CA VAL A 49 -6.12 -2.03 4.18
C VAL A 49 -5.65 -0.89 3.29
N ASP A 50 -6.32 -0.65 2.15
CA ASP A 50 -5.99 0.47 1.26
C ASP A 50 -6.13 1.82 1.96
N ASN A 51 -7.26 2.04 2.66
CA ASN A 51 -7.50 3.25 3.43
C ASN A 51 -6.43 3.47 4.51
N PHE A 52 -6.12 2.43 5.29
CA PHE A 52 -5.09 2.46 6.32
C PHE A 52 -3.72 2.86 5.75
N LEU A 53 -3.29 2.20 4.67
CA LEU A 53 -1.96 2.41 4.09
C LEU A 53 -1.85 3.75 3.36
N ASN A 54 -2.77 4.03 2.45
CA ASN A 54 -2.67 5.18 1.56
C ASN A 54 -3.09 6.48 2.23
N ASN A 55 -4.17 6.46 3.02
CA ASN A 55 -4.73 7.71 3.56
C ASN A 55 -4.12 8.07 4.92
N TYR A 56 -3.71 7.10 5.74
CA TYR A 56 -3.19 7.39 7.09
C TYR A 56 -1.69 7.17 7.24
N VAL A 57 -1.19 5.97 6.92
CA VAL A 57 0.22 5.61 7.16
C VAL A 57 1.16 6.45 6.30
N ARG A 58 0.90 6.53 4.98
CA ARG A 58 1.76 7.28 4.05
C ARG A 58 1.82 8.77 4.33
N HIS A 59 0.76 9.33 4.90
CA HIS A 59 0.68 10.74 5.28
C HIS A 59 1.14 10.97 6.72
N GLY A 60 1.57 9.94 7.44
CA GLY A 60 2.15 10.06 8.78
C GLY A 60 1.13 10.37 9.88
N TYR A 61 -0.16 10.14 9.68
CA TYR A 61 -1.22 10.51 10.64
C TYR A 61 -1.09 9.83 12.02
N TYR A 62 -0.45 8.66 12.09
CA TYR A 62 -0.19 7.95 13.35
C TYR A 62 1.16 8.30 13.99
N THR A 63 1.88 9.29 13.45
CA THR A 63 3.13 9.76 14.05
C THR A 63 2.82 10.58 15.29
N ASN A 64 3.54 10.32 16.38
CA ASN A 64 3.40 11.05 17.65
C ASN A 64 1.98 10.94 18.28
N THR A 65 1.26 9.86 18.01
CA THR A 65 -0.02 9.53 18.66
C THR A 65 0.17 8.57 19.84
N ILE A 66 -0.80 8.51 20.76
CA ILE A 66 -0.78 7.61 21.92
C ILE A 66 -1.83 6.49 21.80
N PHE A 67 -1.59 5.38 22.49
CA PHE A 67 -2.63 4.38 22.73
C PHE A 67 -3.52 4.87 23.88
N HIS A 68 -4.67 5.44 23.54
CA HIS A 68 -5.58 6.06 24.49
C HIS A 68 -6.32 5.07 25.40
N TYR A 69 -6.41 3.80 24.99
CA TYR A 69 -7.11 2.76 25.73
C TYR A 69 -6.33 1.45 25.67
N VAL A 70 -6.16 0.83 26.84
CA VAL A 70 -5.53 -0.47 27.03
C VAL A 70 -6.32 -1.21 28.10
N ALA A 71 -6.72 -2.45 27.81
CA ALA A 71 -7.42 -3.33 28.74
C ALA A 71 -6.60 -4.62 28.95
N PRO A 72 -6.58 -5.17 30.18
CA PRO A 72 -5.96 -6.46 30.49
C PRO A 72 -6.79 -7.66 30.04
#